data_AF-A0A1G4HG79-F1
#
_entry.id   AF-A0A1G4HG79-F1
#
_cell.length_a   1.000
_cell.length_b   1.000
_cell.length_c   1.000
_cell.angle_alpha   90.00
_cell.angle_beta   90.00
_cell.angle_gamma   90.00
#
_symmetry.space_group_name_H-M   'P 1'
#
loop_
_entity.id
_entity.type
_entity.pdbx_description
1 polymer ?
#
loop_
_entity_poly.entity_id
_entity_poly.type
_entity_poly.pdbx_seq_one_letter_code
_entity_poly.pdbx_strand_id
1 'polypeptide(L)'
;MTNQKKEENKFDIFDDIKTYQGCEYKENIEVGLNDSIKSCDTTQWSNNGYNEQLKTLCKNFIKLYKKLYTQETDNKDNKQAEYLNFWFNNKLRSIHINLNDDKSIYSSLKNICTTIDTNNRINGKINKITEDDYNKLNILNNLYTNYIKLETTKSVKSDEKDNFTGNAKKCIEYFNDGIKLYLQKIDDDNFYKALHKFSVLYKIARYKLASIGKLEVDPLPVLEEEKAKKKLEDACNSIENILKDFTEYQKYDEFKKQTNDKNICVKYCDKIIHLEKKYKDIKIVSIKLAANLDSLSSMTKISADHSERCSYMNYWTYNIIMHTLSSISNNDEKIYLLKIINNLLFDINDKLTKEKKCIYYVDNDLDKWKEEKDLHDYFKNYSDIDKIASDNSKNTDYCDYIIYINSLYEKYVHSCCTYFFNNPYWNDCKAYFNCEEQYNPHNLYLKLNCQELSSDKFKTLKRVTTPVPIDYKVILLTKMSPFFQNINLISDPFYMFTFGTFSLLGIFLILFILYKFSPAGRRFSKKQPKNKQKITHNLNEPNRQTSPKKEVNYVNKSSKKERIRIAYQTT
;
A
#
# COMPACT_ATOMS: atom_id res chain seq x y z
N MET A 1 -26.17 11.16 21.18
CA MET A 1 -25.76 9.85 20.66
C MET A 1 -26.78 9.42 19.64
N THR A 2 -26.46 9.58 18.36
CA THR A 2 -27.30 9.16 17.23
C THR A 2 -27.22 7.64 17.10
N ASN A 3 -28.36 6.96 17.20
CA ASN A 3 -28.51 5.55 16.83
C ASN A 3 -28.21 5.40 15.33
N GLN A 4 -26.95 5.14 14.97
CA GLN A 4 -26.62 4.64 13.64
C GLN A 4 -27.21 3.24 13.51
N LYS A 5 -28.24 3.13 12.67
CA LYS A 5 -28.77 1.86 12.19
C LYS A 5 -27.61 1.13 11.52
N LYS A 6 -27.10 0.06 12.15
CA LYS A 6 -25.99 -0.74 11.63
C LYS A 6 -26.41 -1.26 10.25
N GLU A 7 -25.70 -0.86 9.20
CA GLU A 7 -25.96 -1.32 7.85
C GLU A 7 -25.74 -2.84 7.81
N GLU A 8 -26.80 -3.63 7.59
CA GLU A 8 -26.73 -5.09 7.60
C GLU A 8 -26.15 -5.59 6.26
N ASN A 9 -24.90 -6.07 6.28
CA ASN A 9 -24.28 -6.72 5.15
C ASN A 9 -24.72 -8.20 5.08
N LYS A 10 -25.34 -8.62 3.97
CA LYS A 10 -25.84 -9.99 3.76
C LYS A 10 -24.76 -11.09 3.83
N PHE A 11 -23.48 -10.73 3.77
CA PHE A 11 -22.35 -11.66 3.85
C PHE A 11 -21.70 -11.72 5.24
N ASP A 12 -22.18 -10.93 6.21
CA ASP A 12 -21.67 -10.91 7.60
C ASP A 12 -22.22 -12.07 8.46
N ILE A 13 -22.62 -13.17 7.82
CA ILE A 13 -23.23 -14.34 8.47
C ILE A 13 -22.24 -15.20 9.25
N PHE A 14 -20.94 -14.87 9.18
CA PHE A 14 -19.85 -15.64 9.78
C PHE A 14 -19.21 -14.96 10.99
N ASP A 15 -19.78 -13.86 11.48
CA ASP A 15 -19.24 -13.12 12.62
C ASP A 15 -19.09 -13.98 13.89
N ASP A 16 -20.04 -14.89 14.13
CA ASP A 16 -20.03 -15.82 15.26
C ASP A 16 -19.68 -17.26 14.83
N ILE A 17 -18.90 -17.43 13.75
CA ILE A 17 -18.57 -18.74 13.19
C ILE A 17 -18.02 -19.74 14.21
N LYS A 18 -17.27 -19.26 15.23
CA LYS A 18 -16.73 -20.10 16.30
C LYS A 18 -17.83 -20.74 17.13
N THR A 19 -18.88 -19.98 17.43
CA THR A 19 -20.09 -20.45 18.11
C THR A 19 -20.83 -21.46 17.24
N TYR A 20 -20.96 -21.16 15.95
CA TYR A 20 -21.69 -22.03 15.01
C TYR A 20 -20.98 -23.38 14.79
N GLN A 21 -19.68 -23.37 14.51
CA GLN A 21 -18.88 -24.59 14.36
C GLN A 21 -18.82 -25.40 15.66
N GLY A 22 -18.75 -24.74 16.81
CA GLY A 22 -18.84 -25.42 18.11
C GLY A 22 -20.15 -26.22 18.29
N CYS A 23 -21.23 -25.80 17.62
CA CYS A 23 -22.49 -26.54 17.59
C CYS A 23 -22.45 -27.74 16.64
N GLU A 24 -21.74 -27.63 15.51
CA GLU A 24 -21.59 -28.69 14.49
C GLU A 24 -20.69 -29.85 14.95
N TYR A 25 -19.53 -29.57 15.54
CA TYR A 25 -18.48 -30.56 15.88
C TYR A 25 -18.86 -31.59 16.97
N LYS A 26 -20.09 -31.56 17.51
CA LYS A 26 -20.62 -32.56 18.45
C LYS A 26 -21.63 -33.48 17.75
N GLU A 27 -21.18 -34.24 16.76
CA GLU A 27 -22.01 -35.17 15.98
C GLU A 27 -22.39 -36.46 16.75
N ASN A 28 -21.72 -36.78 17.88
CA ASN A 28 -21.85 -38.10 18.53
C ASN A 28 -22.55 -38.09 19.90
N ILE A 29 -23.61 -37.32 20.09
CA ILE A 29 -24.50 -37.54 21.24
C ILE A 29 -25.85 -37.99 20.70
N GLU A 30 -26.19 -39.24 21.00
CA GLU A 30 -27.57 -39.75 20.99
C GLU A 30 -28.38 -38.89 21.96
N VAL A 31 -28.86 -37.74 21.50
CA VAL A 31 -29.93 -37.02 22.17
C VAL A 31 -31.18 -37.83 21.88
N GLY A 32 -31.75 -38.42 22.93
CA GLY A 32 -32.94 -39.28 22.88
C GLY A 32 -34.01 -38.72 21.96
N LEU A 33 -34.67 -39.64 21.24
CA LEU A 33 -35.76 -39.43 20.28
C LEU A 33 -36.79 -38.39 20.77
N ASN A 34 -36.53 -37.12 20.47
CA ASN A 34 -37.50 -36.04 20.66
C ASN A 34 -38.45 -36.01 19.46
N ASP A 35 -39.74 -35.74 19.69
CA ASP A 35 -40.79 -35.74 18.65
C ASP A 35 -40.48 -34.83 17.44
N SER A 36 -39.67 -33.78 17.63
CA SER A 36 -39.22 -32.92 16.52
C SER A 36 -38.36 -33.67 15.49
N ILE A 37 -37.60 -34.69 15.87
CA ILE A 37 -36.75 -35.46 14.93
C ILE A 37 -37.61 -36.37 14.03
N LYS A 38 -38.76 -36.84 14.55
CA LYS A 38 -39.75 -37.62 13.76
C LYS A 38 -40.33 -36.79 12.62
N SER A 39 -40.33 -35.46 12.72
CA SER A 39 -40.72 -34.57 11.62
C SER A 39 -39.79 -34.64 10.41
N CYS A 40 -38.63 -35.31 10.50
CA CYS A 40 -37.80 -35.62 9.34
C CYS A 40 -38.19 -36.94 8.66
N ASP A 41 -38.93 -37.83 9.33
CA ASP A 41 -39.31 -39.15 8.80
C ASP A 41 -40.62 -39.07 7.98
N THR A 42 -40.83 -37.96 7.27
CA THR A 42 -42.05 -37.70 6.50
C THR A 42 -42.01 -38.34 5.11
N THR A 43 -43.19 -38.55 4.52
CA THR A 43 -43.32 -38.92 3.11
C THR A 43 -43.03 -37.75 2.16
N GLN A 44 -42.79 -36.53 2.66
CA GLN A 44 -42.52 -35.34 1.86
C GLN A 44 -41.13 -35.35 1.21
N TRP A 45 -40.24 -36.25 1.65
CA TRP A 45 -38.98 -36.54 0.97
C TRP A 45 -39.15 -37.54 -0.17
N SER A 46 -40.21 -38.37 -0.13
CA SER A 46 -40.31 -39.68 -0.79
C SER A 46 -40.33 -39.70 -2.31
N ASN A 47 -40.42 -38.55 -2.96
CA ASN A 47 -40.49 -38.47 -4.42
C ASN A 47 -39.11 -38.39 -5.11
N ASN A 48 -38.02 -38.26 -4.34
CA ASN A 48 -36.74 -37.80 -4.91
C ASN A 48 -35.63 -38.87 -4.94
N GLY A 49 -35.84 -40.12 -4.54
CA GLY A 49 -34.80 -41.17 -4.58
C GLY A 49 -33.60 -41.00 -3.61
N TYR A 50 -33.41 -39.83 -3.00
CA TYR A 50 -32.35 -39.50 -2.03
C TYR A 50 -32.83 -39.52 -0.56
N ASN A 51 -33.90 -40.27 -0.26
CA ASN A 51 -34.67 -40.18 0.99
C ASN A 51 -33.80 -40.28 2.25
N GLU A 52 -32.87 -41.22 2.33
CA GLU A 52 -32.06 -41.42 3.55
C GLU A 52 -31.03 -40.30 3.77
N GLN A 53 -30.44 -39.76 2.70
CA GLN A 53 -29.50 -38.64 2.79
C GLN A 53 -30.21 -37.35 3.21
N LEU A 54 -31.40 -37.09 2.64
CA LEU A 54 -32.23 -35.93 3.00
C LEU A 54 -32.80 -36.04 4.43
N LYS A 55 -33.23 -37.24 4.85
CA LYS A 55 -33.60 -37.50 6.25
C LYS A 55 -32.44 -37.19 7.19
N THR A 56 -31.24 -37.67 6.88
CA THR A 56 -30.04 -37.44 7.70
C THR A 56 -29.70 -35.95 7.77
N LEU A 57 -29.71 -35.26 6.62
CA LEU A 57 -29.49 -33.82 6.54
C LEU A 57 -30.52 -33.04 7.37
N CYS A 58 -31.81 -33.38 7.27
CA CYS A 58 -32.88 -32.80 8.07
C CYS A 58 -32.64 -33.01 9.57
N LYS A 59 -32.28 -34.23 10.00
CA LYS A 59 -32.01 -34.53 11.41
C LYS A 59 -30.85 -33.68 11.93
N ASN A 60 -29.80 -33.51 11.13
CA ASN A 60 -28.66 -32.66 11.48
C ASN A 60 -29.03 -31.17 11.50
N PHE A 61 -29.87 -30.70 10.58
CA PHE A 61 -30.42 -29.35 10.58
C PHE A 61 -31.19 -29.05 11.88
N ILE A 62 -32.09 -29.95 12.31
CA ILE A 62 -32.86 -29.78 13.55
C ILE A 62 -31.93 -29.78 14.77
N LYS A 63 -30.91 -30.64 14.80
CA LYS A 63 -29.91 -30.66 15.88
C LYS A 63 -29.14 -29.34 15.97
N LEU A 64 -28.71 -28.80 14.82
CA LEU A 64 -28.01 -27.51 14.76
C LEU A 64 -28.92 -26.36 15.20
N TYR A 65 -30.15 -26.31 14.69
CA TYR A 65 -31.18 -25.35 15.11
C TYR A 65 -31.37 -25.37 16.63
N LYS A 66 -31.63 -26.54 17.23
CA LYS A 66 -31.85 -26.65 18.67
C LYS A 66 -30.65 -26.13 19.48
N LYS A 67 -29.42 -26.41 19.03
CA LYS A 67 -28.19 -25.92 19.69
C LYS A 67 -28.06 -24.40 19.60
N LEU A 68 -28.23 -23.84 18.40
CA LEU A 68 -28.13 -22.39 18.16
C LEU A 68 -29.18 -21.59 18.97
N TYR A 69 -30.36 -22.18 19.20
CA TYR A 69 -31.49 -21.52 19.86
C TYR A 69 -31.78 -22.02 21.29
N THR A 70 -30.77 -22.54 22.01
CA THR A 70 -30.91 -23.09 23.37
C THR A 70 -31.12 -22.05 24.49
N GLN A 71 -30.80 -20.77 24.27
CA GLN A 71 -30.93 -19.72 25.28
C GLN A 71 -32.10 -18.78 24.99
N GLU A 72 -32.77 -18.29 26.03
CA GLU A 72 -33.72 -17.17 26.02
C GLU A 72 -33.01 -15.82 25.79
N THR A 73 -31.99 -15.79 24.92
CA THR A 73 -31.40 -14.52 24.52
C THR A 73 -32.31 -13.87 23.49
N ASP A 74 -32.94 -12.77 23.90
CA ASP A 74 -33.81 -11.88 23.11
C ASP A 74 -33.13 -11.24 21.88
N ASN A 75 -31.95 -11.72 21.48
CA ASN A 75 -31.27 -11.17 20.32
C ASN A 75 -31.89 -11.70 19.03
N LYS A 76 -32.74 -10.85 18.46
CA LYS A 76 -33.26 -10.85 17.09
C LYS A 76 -32.16 -10.75 16.01
N ASP A 77 -31.00 -11.36 16.19
CA ASP A 77 -29.94 -11.25 15.20
C ASP A 77 -30.23 -12.20 14.03
N ASN A 78 -30.51 -11.64 12.85
CA ASN A 78 -30.92 -12.39 11.66
C ASN A 78 -29.84 -13.40 11.20
N LYS A 79 -28.59 -13.15 11.60
CA LYS A 79 -27.40 -13.90 11.20
C LYS A 79 -27.45 -15.38 11.53
N GLN A 80 -28.04 -15.78 12.66
CA GLN A 80 -28.14 -17.20 13.02
C GLN A 80 -29.03 -17.97 12.03
N ALA A 81 -30.14 -17.35 11.60
CA ALA A 81 -31.03 -17.92 10.61
C ALA A 81 -30.38 -17.95 9.21
N GLU A 82 -29.65 -16.90 8.86
CA GLU A 82 -28.90 -16.81 7.60
C GLU A 82 -27.77 -17.85 7.54
N TYR A 83 -27.03 -18.05 8.63
CA TYR A 83 -26.04 -19.11 8.76
C TYR A 83 -26.69 -20.49 8.63
N LEU A 84 -27.81 -20.72 9.32
CA LEU A 84 -28.53 -21.99 9.24
C LEU A 84 -29.03 -22.26 7.81
N ASN A 85 -29.48 -21.22 7.10
CA ASN A 85 -29.85 -21.30 5.68
C ASN A 85 -28.64 -21.67 4.81
N PHE A 86 -27.51 -20.97 4.98
CA PHE A 86 -26.26 -21.27 4.28
C PHE A 86 -25.79 -22.70 4.55
N TRP A 87 -25.78 -23.13 5.81
CA TRP A 87 -25.36 -24.47 6.22
C TRP A 87 -26.17 -25.55 5.49
N PHE A 88 -27.50 -25.42 5.48
CA PHE A 88 -28.35 -26.37 4.78
C PHE A 88 -28.06 -26.39 3.29
N ASN A 89 -27.99 -25.22 2.64
CA ASN A 89 -27.66 -25.10 1.22
C ASN A 89 -26.31 -25.75 0.89
N ASN A 90 -25.30 -25.53 1.73
CA ASN A 90 -23.96 -26.06 1.54
C ASN A 90 -23.92 -27.59 1.67
N LYS A 91 -24.58 -28.15 2.68
CA LYS A 91 -24.68 -29.60 2.86
C LYS A 91 -25.54 -30.25 1.79
N LEU A 92 -26.63 -29.60 1.35
CA LEU A 92 -27.47 -30.10 0.28
C LEU A 92 -26.70 -30.29 -1.03
N ARG A 93 -25.82 -29.35 -1.39
CA ARG A 93 -24.97 -29.44 -2.59
C ARG A 93 -23.96 -30.59 -2.58
N SER A 94 -23.65 -31.15 -1.42
CA SER A 94 -22.83 -32.37 -1.32
C SER A 94 -23.61 -33.64 -1.69
N ILE A 95 -24.94 -33.55 -1.77
CA ILE A 95 -25.83 -34.61 -2.23
C ILE A 95 -26.04 -34.38 -3.73
N HIS A 96 -25.77 -35.38 -4.57
CA HIS A 96 -25.87 -35.28 -6.03
C HIS A 96 -27.33 -35.32 -6.49
N ILE A 97 -28.07 -34.24 -6.23
CA ILE A 97 -29.52 -34.12 -6.47
C ILE A 97 -29.79 -33.58 -7.88
N ASN A 98 -30.92 -33.99 -8.48
CA ASN A 98 -31.39 -33.45 -9.76
C ASN A 98 -31.98 -32.03 -9.59
N LEU A 99 -31.65 -31.10 -10.49
CA LEU A 99 -32.07 -29.69 -10.44
C LEU A 99 -33.59 -29.47 -10.32
N ASN A 100 -34.39 -30.40 -10.85
CA ASN A 100 -35.86 -30.33 -10.79
C ASN A 100 -36.42 -30.58 -9.39
N ASP A 101 -35.64 -31.22 -8.51
CA ASP A 101 -36.07 -31.63 -7.17
C ASP A 101 -35.79 -30.55 -6.11
N ASP A 102 -35.00 -29.52 -6.44
CA ASP A 102 -34.65 -28.46 -5.49
C ASP A 102 -35.90 -27.79 -4.89
N LYS A 103 -36.88 -27.44 -5.73
CA LYS A 103 -38.08 -26.73 -5.29
C LYS A 103 -38.91 -27.56 -4.31
N SER A 104 -39.00 -28.88 -4.52
CA SER A 104 -39.71 -29.78 -3.61
C SER A 104 -38.98 -29.89 -2.28
N ILE A 105 -37.65 -29.99 -2.30
CA ILE A 105 -36.80 -30.09 -1.09
C ILE A 105 -36.95 -28.87 -0.18
N TYR A 106 -36.81 -27.65 -0.72
CA TYR A 106 -36.97 -26.43 0.10
C TYR A 106 -38.41 -26.27 0.60
N SER A 107 -39.41 -26.71 -0.16
CA SER A 107 -40.81 -26.70 0.29
C SER A 107 -41.03 -27.65 1.46
N SER A 108 -40.51 -28.89 1.38
CA SER A 108 -40.55 -29.87 2.47
C SER A 108 -39.80 -29.37 3.70
N LEU A 109 -38.62 -28.79 3.54
CA LEU A 109 -37.86 -28.20 4.65
C LEU A 109 -38.62 -27.05 5.31
N LYS A 110 -39.31 -26.19 4.53
CA LYS A 110 -40.10 -25.09 5.07
C LYS A 110 -41.24 -25.60 5.97
N ASN A 111 -41.93 -26.66 5.57
CA ASN A 111 -42.97 -27.30 6.40
C ASN A 111 -42.38 -27.85 7.71
N ILE A 112 -41.19 -28.46 7.63
CA ILE A 112 -40.48 -28.95 8.82
C ILE A 112 -40.10 -27.78 9.74
N CYS A 113 -39.59 -26.68 9.17
CA CYS A 113 -39.28 -25.47 9.92
C CYS A 113 -40.52 -24.93 10.66
N THR A 114 -41.70 -24.89 10.03
CA THR A 114 -42.94 -24.47 10.71
C THR A 114 -43.34 -25.37 11.89
N THR A 115 -42.90 -26.63 11.90
CA THR A 115 -43.18 -27.57 12.99
C THR A 115 -42.23 -27.39 14.17
N ILE A 116 -40.95 -27.06 13.91
CA ILE A 116 -39.91 -26.97 14.95
C ILE A 116 -39.68 -25.55 15.48
N ASP A 117 -40.09 -24.52 14.75
CA ASP A 117 -39.88 -23.11 15.05
C ASP A 117 -41.15 -22.45 15.58
N THR A 118 -41.61 -22.89 16.76
CA THR A 118 -42.81 -22.36 17.42
C THR A 118 -42.72 -20.86 17.75
N ASN A 119 -41.51 -20.32 17.83
CA ASN A 119 -41.22 -18.92 18.11
C ASN A 119 -40.99 -18.07 16.84
N ASN A 120 -41.18 -18.65 15.65
CA ASN A 120 -41.09 -17.96 14.36
C ASN A 120 -39.75 -17.23 14.12
N ARG A 121 -38.64 -17.80 14.60
CA ARG A 121 -37.27 -17.24 14.54
C ARG A 121 -36.61 -17.42 13.17
N ILE A 122 -36.89 -18.54 12.49
CA ILE A 122 -36.34 -18.95 11.19
C ILE A 122 -37.40 -19.08 10.08
N ASN A 123 -38.69 -18.98 10.41
CA ASN A 123 -39.77 -19.09 9.43
C ASN A 123 -39.61 -18.07 8.28
N GLY A 124 -39.70 -18.56 7.04
CA GLY A 124 -39.53 -17.76 5.82
C GLY A 124 -38.07 -17.38 5.49
N LYS A 125 -37.09 -17.70 6.34
CA LYS A 125 -35.67 -17.33 6.14
C LYS A 125 -34.84 -18.44 5.49
N ILE A 126 -35.32 -19.67 5.50
CA ILE A 126 -34.65 -20.82 4.90
C ILE A 126 -35.12 -20.99 3.45
N ASN A 127 -34.25 -20.66 2.50
CA ASN A 127 -34.55 -20.63 1.07
C ASN A 127 -33.32 -21.03 0.24
N LYS A 128 -33.54 -21.38 -1.03
CA LYS A 128 -32.45 -21.61 -1.99
C LYS A 128 -31.61 -20.34 -2.16
N ILE A 129 -30.31 -20.46 -1.93
CA ILE A 129 -29.34 -19.39 -2.19
C ILE A 129 -28.98 -19.42 -3.68
N THR A 130 -28.92 -18.24 -4.31
CA THR A 130 -28.50 -18.12 -5.71
C THR A 130 -27.07 -18.64 -5.89
N GLU A 131 -26.73 -19.12 -7.09
CA GLU A 131 -25.39 -19.66 -7.34
C GLU A 131 -24.29 -18.62 -7.06
N ASP A 132 -24.53 -17.38 -7.46
CA ASP A 132 -23.62 -16.25 -7.26
C ASP A 132 -23.39 -15.95 -5.76
N ASP A 133 -24.46 -15.85 -4.97
CA ASP A 133 -24.34 -15.60 -3.53
C ASP A 133 -23.76 -16.81 -2.79
N TYR A 134 -24.08 -18.04 -3.23
CA TYR A 134 -23.52 -19.26 -2.65
C TYR A 134 -22.01 -19.31 -2.83
N ASN A 135 -21.50 -19.02 -4.04
CA ASN A 135 -20.06 -19.04 -4.29
C ASN A 135 -19.30 -18.05 -3.39
N LYS A 136 -19.85 -16.84 -3.21
CA LYS A 136 -19.31 -15.82 -2.31
C LYS A 136 -19.33 -16.28 -0.85
N LEU A 137 -20.45 -16.80 -0.38
CA LEU A 137 -20.59 -17.34 0.97
C LEU A 137 -19.69 -18.55 1.23
N ASN A 138 -19.50 -19.42 0.23
CA ASN A 138 -18.64 -20.58 0.34
C ASN A 138 -17.17 -20.18 0.49
N ILE A 139 -16.70 -19.19 -0.28
CA ILE A 139 -15.36 -18.61 -0.12
C ILE A 139 -15.19 -18.06 1.30
N LEU A 140 -16.12 -17.23 1.76
CA LEU A 140 -16.10 -16.66 3.11
C LEU A 140 -16.12 -17.75 4.19
N ASN A 141 -16.96 -18.78 4.05
CA ASN A 141 -17.00 -19.91 4.97
C ASN A 141 -15.65 -20.62 5.08
N ASN A 142 -14.99 -20.86 3.94
CA ASN A 142 -13.67 -21.49 3.92
C ASN A 142 -12.60 -20.59 4.55
N LEU A 143 -12.65 -19.28 4.29
CA LEU A 143 -11.79 -18.29 4.93
C LEU A 143 -11.93 -18.33 6.45
N TYR A 144 -13.16 -18.19 6.96
CA TYR A 144 -13.44 -18.20 8.40
C TYR A 144 -13.10 -19.55 9.06
N THR A 145 -13.37 -20.68 8.38
CA THR A 145 -13.05 -22.03 8.89
C THR A 145 -11.55 -22.22 9.09
N ASN A 146 -10.72 -21.71 8.19
CA ASN A 146 -9.27 -21.78 8.32
C ASN A 146 -8.75 -20.72 9.30
N TYR A 147 -9.33 -19.52 9.31
CA TYR A 147 -9.00 -18.45 10.24
C TYR A 147 -9.19 -18.84 11.72
N ILE A 148 -10.28 -19.52 12.09
CA ILE A 148 -10.51 -19.91 13.50
C ILE A 148 -9.39 -20.82 14.02
N LYS A 149 -8.81 -21.65 13.14
CA LYS A 149 -7.69 -22.53 13.48
C LYS A 149 -6.37 -21.77 13.68
N LEU A 150 -6.32 -20.50 13.28
CA LEU A 150 -5.20 -19.59 13.54
C LEU A 150 -5.33 -18.88 14.90
N GLU A 151 -6.52 -18.85 15.50
CA GLU A 151 -6.71 -18.25 16.81
C GLU A 151 -6.05 -19.10 17.90
N THR A 152 -4.98 -18.58 18.50
CA THR A 152 -4.34 -19.19 19.68
C THR A 152 -4.13 -18.17 20.80
N THR A 153 -4.17 -18.66 22.03
CA THR A 153 -3.83 -17.92 23.25
C THR A 153 -2.58 -18.47 23.94
N LYS A 154 -1.93 -19.48 23.35
CA LYS A 154 -0.76 -20.18 23.91
C LYS A 154 0.36 -20.27 22.88
N SER A 155 1.57 -20.51 23.38
CA SER A 155 2.73 -20.79 22.53
C SER A 155 2.47 -22.02 21.66
N VAL A 156 2.82 -21.94 20.38
CA VAL A 156 2.62 -23.04 19.41
C VAL A 156 3.67 -24.11 19.64
N LYS A 157 3.25 -25.37 19.78
CA LYS A 157 4.18 -26.50 19.88
C LYS A 157 4.73 -26.86 18.50
N SER A 158 5.89 -27.53 18.47
CA SER A 158 6.58 -27.84 17.20
C SER A 158 5.73 -28.69 16.25
N ASP A 159 4.95 -29.62 16.79
CA ASP A 159 4.04 -30.52 16.07
C ASP A 159 2.77 -29.82 15.56
N GLU A 160 2.44 -28.63 16.06
CA GLU A 160 1.26 -27.87 15.67
C GLU A 160 1.56 -26.84 14.56
N LYS A 161 2.84 -26.48 14.35
CA LYS A 161 3.26 -25.43 13.40
C LYS A 161 2.78 -25.66 11.97
N ASP A 162 2.83 -26.91 11.51
CA ASP A 162 2.41 -27.27 10.15
C ASP A 162 0.91 -27.05 9.95
N ASN A 163 0.10 -27.29 10.99
CA ASN A 163 -1.32 -27.03 10.95
C ASN A 163 -1.60 -25.51 10.85
N PHE A 164 -0.96 -24.68 11.67
CA PHE A 164 -1.13 -23.22 11.58
C PHE A 164 -0.71 -22.69 10.20
N THR A 165 0.47 -23.11 9.73
CA THR A 165 1.00 -22.67 8.42
C THR A 165 0.11 -23.15 7.28
N GLY A 166 -0.40 -24.39 7.34
CA GLY A 166 -1.33 -24.94 6.34
C GLY A 166 -2.67 -24.20 6.30
N ASN A 167 -3.23 -23.81 7.44
CA ASN A 167 -4.47 -23.03 7.48
C ASN A 167 -4.23 -21.58 7.00
N ALA A 168 -3.08 -20.97 7.30
CA ALA A 168 -2.72 -19.66 6.78
C ALA A 168 -2.61 -19.66 5.24
N LYS A 169 -1.96 -20.68 4.66
CA LYS A 169 -1.90 -20.88 3.20
C LYS A 169 -3.30 -21.01 2.58
N LYS A 170 -4.18 -21.80 3.19
CA LYS A 170 -5.58 -21.91 2.75
C LYS A 170 -6.32 -20.58 2.81
N CYS A 171 -6.12 -19.78 3.86
CA CYS A 171 -6.68 -18.43 3.91
C CYS A 171 -6.22 -17.58 2.73
N ILE A 172 -4.93 -17.62 2.37
CA ILE A 172 -4.39 -16.88 1.22
C ILE A 172 -5.01 -17.37 -0.10
N GLU A 173 -5.10 -18.69 -0.30
CA GLU A 173 -5.70 -19.31 -1.49
C GLU A 173 -7.17 -18.87 -1.67
N TYR A 174 -8.01 -19.07 -0.65
CA TYR A 174 -9.42 -18.68 -0.72
C TYR A 174 -9.61 -17.16 -0.81
N PHE A 175 -8.70 -16.36 -0.24
CA PHE A 175 -8.79 -14.90 -0.33
C PHE A 175 -8.50 -14.43 -1.75
N ASN A 176 -7.51 -15.06 -2.41
CA ASN A 176 -7.25 -14.84 -3.84
C ASN A 176 -8.46 -15.21 -4.70
N ASP A 177 -9.13 -16.33 -4.41
CA ASP A 177 -10.34 -16.72 -5.14
C ASP A 177 -11.49 -15.73 -4.88
N GLY A 178 -11.59 -15.20 -3.66
CA GLY A 178 -12.51 -14.12 -3.32
C GLY A 178 -12.24 -12.83 -4.10
N ILE A 179 -10.97 -12.44 -4.22
CA ILE A 179 -10.55 -11.30 -5.05
C ILE A 179 -10.95 -11.55 -6.50
N LYS A 180 -10.59 -12.70 -7.09
CA LYS A 180 -10.95 -13.03 -8.48
C LYS A 180 -12.46 -12.95 -8.72
N LEU A 181 -13.26 -13.51 -7.80
CA LEU A 181 -14.71 -13.49 -7.89
C LEU A 181 -15.30 -12.07 -7.78
N TYR A 182 -14.78 -11.25 -6.85
CA TYR A 182 -15.16 -9.84 -6.73
C TYR A 182 -14.83 -9.07 -8.01
N LEU A 183 -13.63 -9.29 -8.56
CA LEU A 183 -13.17 -8.61 -9.76
C LEU A 183 -14.05 -8.94 -10.97
N GLN A 184 -14.72 -10.10 -11.05
CA GLN A 184 -15.68 -10.40 -12.13
C GLN A 184 -16.91 -9.48 -12.12
N LYS A 185 -17.28 -8.90 -10.98
CA LYS A 185 -18.43 -7.98 -10.80
C LYS A 185 -18.08 -6.87 -9.79
N ILE A 186 -17.43 -5.81 -10.29
CA ILE A 186 -16.78 -4.75 -9.48
C ILE A 186 -17.76 -3.96 -8.58
N ASP A 187 -19.07 -4.07 -8.79
CA ASP A 187 -20.10 -3.30 -8.08
C ASP A 187 -20.73 -3.99 -6.84
N ASP A 188 -20.24 -5.17 -6.41
CA ASP A 188 -20.73 -5.81 -5.18
C ASP A 188 -20.04 -5.26 -3.91
N ASP A 189 -20.53 -4.10 -3.45
CA ASP A 189 -20.04 -3.42 -2.24
C ASP A 189 -20.16 -4.30 -0.98
N ASN A 190 -21.17 -5.16 -0.89
CA ASN A 190 -21.39 -6.05 0.25
C ASN A 190 -20.31 -7.14 0.32
N PHE A 191 -20.00 -7.79 -0.80
CA PHE A 191 -18.96 -8.81 -0.83
C PHE A 191 -17.56 -8.21 -0.59
N TYR A 192 -17.29 -7.04 -1.16
CA TYR A 192 -16.07 -6.27 -0.89
C TYR A 192 -15.91 -5.97 0.61
N LYS A 193 -16.96 -5.41 1.24
CA LYS A 193 -16.96 -5.10 2.68
C LYS A 193 -16.66 -6.35 3.51
N ALA A 194 -17.19 -7.52 3.13
CA ALA A 194 -16.94 -8.78 3.82
C ALA A 194 -15.49 -9.28 3.67
N LEU A 195 -14.90 -9.19 2.47
CA LEU A 195 -13.48 -9.52 2.24
C LEU A 195 -12.56 -8.57 3.00
N HIS A 196 -12.83 -7.26 2.96
CA HIS A 196 -12.06 -6.27 3.71
C HIS A 196 -12.14 -6.52 5.22
N LYS A 197 -13.33 -6.81 5.76
CA LYS A 197 -13.50 -7.18 7.16
C LYS A 197 -12.65 -8.41 7.54
N PHE A 198 -12.68 -9.44 6.69
CA PHE A 198 -11.85 -10.64 6.90
C PHE A 198 -10.34 -10.31 6.88
N SER A 199 -9.88 -9.44 5.98
CA SER A 199 -8.45 -9.11 5.88
C SER A 199 -7.92 -8.47 7.17
N VAL A 200 -8.73 -7.62 7.80
CA VAL A 200 -8.44 -7.02 9.11
C VAL A 200 -8.36 -8.11 10.19
N LEU A 201 -9.31 -9.04 10.23
CA LEU A 201 -9.30 -10.15 11.20
C LEU A 201 -8.05 -11.03 11.04
N TYR A 202 -7.72 -11.42 9.82
CA TYR A 202 -6.53 -12.22 9.55
C TYR A 202 -5.24 -11.49 9.96
N LYS A 203 -5.14 -10.19 9.69
CA LYS A 203 -3.99 -9.35 10.11
C LYS A 203 -3.82 -9.39 11.63
N ILE A 204 -4.91 -9.32 12.39
CA ILE A 204 -4.90 -9.42 13.86
C ILE A 204 -4.48 -10.82 14.31
N ALA A 205 -5.02 -11.89 13.71
CA ALA A 205 -4.64 -13.26 14.07
C ALA A 205 -3.16 -13.53 13.80
N ARG A 206 -2.64 -13.09 12.64
CA ARG A 206 -1.22 -13.17 12.31
C ARG A 206 -0.34 -12.47 13.34
N TYR A 207 -0.71 -11.25 13.75
CA TYR A 207 0.02 -10.52 14.79
C TYR A 207 0.05 -11.30 16.12
N LYS A 208 -1.08 -11.89 16.52
CA LYS A 208 -1.16 -12.73 17.72
C LYS A 208 -0.30 -13.99 17.60
N LEU A 209 -0.30 -14.64 16.44
CA LEU A 209 0.54 -15.81 16.14
C LEU A 209 2.04 -15.48 16.23
N ALA A 210 2.47 -14.34 15.69
CA ALA A 210 3.85 -13.90 15.78
C ALA A 210 4.24 -13.58 17.25
N SER A 211 3.35 -12.89 17.98
CA SER A 211 3.62 -12.43 19.35
C SER A 211 3.54 -13.55 20.40
N ILE A 212 2.42 -14.29 20.44
CA ILE A 212 2.13 -15.32 21.44
C ILE A 212 2.59 -16.70 20.96
N GLY A 213 2.28 -17.02 19.70
CA GLY A 213 2.57 -18.32 19.10
C GLY A 213 4.04 -18.50 18.71
N LYS A 214 4.81 -17.40 18.62
CA LYS A 214 6.17 -17.38 18.07
C LYS A 214 6.25 -18.04 16.68
N LEU A 215 5.24 -17.82 15.86
CA LEU A 215 5.14 -18.33 14.49
C LEU A 215 4.71 -17.21 13.55
N GLU A 216 5.54 -16.91 12.56
CA GLU A 216 5.22 -15.97 11.49
C GLU A 216 4.57 -16.71 10.32
N VAL A 217 3.55 -16.08 9.73
CA VAL A 217 2.86 -16.58 8.53
C VAL A 217 2.68 -15.44 7.52
N ASP A 218 2.51 -15.78 6.24
CA ASP A 218 2.45 -14.79 5.17
C ASP A 218 1.22 -13.86 5.28
N PRO A 219 1.34 -12.58 4.86
CA PRO A 219 0.20 -11.67 4.74
C PRO A 219 -0.79 -12.12 3.66
N LEU A 220 -2.04 -11.66 3.77
CA LEU A 220 -2.96 -11.68 2.64
C LEU A 220 -2.54 -10.62 1.59
N PRO A 221 -2.88 -10.82 0.31
CA PRO A 221 -2.73 -9.78 -0.71
C PRO A 221 -3.59 -8.55 -0.38
N VAL A 222 -3.15 -7.37 -0.85
CA VAL A 222 -3.82 -6.09 -0.56
C VAL A 222 -5.00 -5.89 -1.49
N LEU A 223 -6.21 -5.86 -0.92
CA LEU A 223 -7.47 -5.81 -1.67
C LEU A 223 -7.63 -4.49 -2.47
N GLU A 224 -7.21 -3.38 -1.88
CA GLU A 224 -7.26 -2.05 -2.48
C GLU A 224 -6.33 -1.91 -3.70
N GLU A 225 -5.14 -2.52 -3.63
CA GLU A 225 -4.18 -2.53 -4.74
C GLU A 225 -4.71 -3.33 -5.94
N GLU A 226 -5.33 -4.49 -5.70
CA GLU A 226 -5.90 -5.32 -6.78
C GLU A 226 -7.13 -4.67 -7.43
N LYS A 227 -7.97 -3.97 -6.64
CA LYS A 227 -9.07 -3.14 -7.16
C LYS A 227 -8.55 -1.98 -8.01
N ALA A 228 -7.47 -1.32 -7.57
CA ALA A 228 -6.82 -0.26 -8.33
C ALA A 228 -6.22 -0.81 -9.64
N LYS A 229 -5.51 -1.95 -9.60
CA LYS A 229 -4.91 -2.61 -10.78
C LYS A 229 -5.94 -3.00 -11.83
N LYS A 230 -7.08 -3.60 -11.46
CA LYS A 230 -8.11 -3.96 -12.45
C LYS A 230 -8.83 -2.74 -13.05
N LYS A 231 -9.16 -1.74 -12.22
CA LYS A 231 -9.70 -0.47 -12.72
C LYS A 231 -8.71 0.22 -13.66
N LEU A 232 -7.40 0.08 -13.38
CA LEU A 232 -6.32 0.46 -14.27
C LEU A 232 -6.39 -0.31 -15.59
N GLU A 233 -6.46 -1.64 -15.54
CA GLU A 233 -6.38 -2.53 -16.69
C GLU A 233 -7.56 -2.35 -17.67
N ASP A 234 -8.78 -2.22 -17.14
CA ASP A 234 -9.99 -1.95 -17.92
C ASP A 234 -9.98 -0.51 -18.52
N ALA A 235 -9.41 0.47 -17.80
CA ALA A 235 -9.21 1.82 -18.33
C ALA A 235 -8.16 1.82 -19.46
N CYS A 236 -7.05 1.08 -19.31
CA CYS A 236 -5.94 1.07 -20.27
C CYS A 236 -6.31 0.64 -21.69
N ASN A 237 -7.29 -0.27 -21.86
CA ASN A 237 -7.78 -0.65 -23.19
C ASN A 237 -8.70 0.42 -23.82
N SER A 238 -9.29 1.29 -23.01
CA SER A 238 -10.10 2.43 -23.45
C SER A 238 -9.24 3.64 -23.84
N ILE A 239 -8.11 3.86 -23.16
CA ILE A 239 -7.22 5.03 -23.34
C ILE A 239 -6.62 5.12 -24.73
N GLU A 240 -6.13 4.00 -25.27
CA GLU A 240 -5.52 4.01 -26.60
C GLU A 240 -6.53 4.47 -27.66
N ASN A 241 -7.82 4.16 -27.51
CA ASN A 241 -8.87 4.61 -28.44
C ASN A 241 -9.20 6.10 -28.28
N ILE A 242 -9.14 6.65 -27.07
CA ILE A 242 -9.41 8.07 -26.80
C ILE A 242 -8.32 8.97 -27.39
N LEU A 243 -7.06 8.56 -27.26
CA LEU A 243 -5.91 9.39 -27.67
C LEU A 243 -5.50 9.18 -29.13
N LYS A 244 -5.92 8.09 -29.78
CA LYS A 244 -5.46 7.71 -31.14
C LYS A 244 -5.66 8.79 -32.20
N ASP A 245 -6.73 9.57 -32.05
CA ASP A 245 -7.11 10.61 -33.01
C ASP A 245 -6.36 11.93 -32.77
N PHE A 246 -5.61 12.04 -31.66
CA PHE A 246 -4.83 13.24 -31.34
C PHE A 246 -3.48 13.27 -32.02
N THR A 247 -3.10 14.48 -32.42
CA THR A 247 -1.90 14.73 -33.22
C THR A 247 -0.61 14.36 -32.49
N GLU A 248 -0.58 14.54 -31.16
CA GLU A 248 0.56 14.16 -30.33
C GLU A 248 0.71 12.64 -30.22
N TYR A 249 -0.39 11.89 -30.04
CA TYR A 249 -0.34 10.43 -30.03
C TYR A 249 0.10 9.84 -31.39
N GLN A 250 -0.34 10.45 -32.51
CA GLN A 250 0.03 10.03 -33.86
C GLN A 250 1.53 10.13 -34.16
N LYS A 251 2.31 10.89 -33.36
CA LYS A 251 3.77 10.95 -33.51
C LYS A 251 4.44 9.58 -33.36
N TYR A 252 3.84 8.66 -32.60
CA TYR A 252 4.32 7.27 -32.50
C TYR A 252 4.31 6.52 -33.84
N ASP A 253 3.52 6.96 -34.82
CA ASP A 253 3.48 6.34 -36.14
C ASP A 253 4.74 6.61 -36.97
N GLU A 254 5.51 7.65 -36.65
CA GLU A 254 6.81 7.90 -37.32
C GLU A 254 7.78 6.73 -37.09
N PHE A 255 7.73 6.09 -35.92
CA PHE A 255 8.54 4.91 -35.60
C PHE A 255 8.11 3.64 -36.34
N LYS A 256 6.87 3.59 -36.86
CA LYS A 256 6.34 2.44 -37.62
C LYS A 256 6.77 2.46 -39.09
N LYS A 257 7.17 3.62 -39.61
CA LYS A 257 7.48 3.83 -41.04
C LYS A 257 8.83 3.28 -41.49
N GLN A 258 9.69 2.85 -40.56
CA GLN A 258 11.03 2.38 -40.92
C GLN A 258 11.05 0.96 -41.46
N THR A 259 11.76 0.81 -42.57
CA THR A 259 12.01 -0.48 -43.22
C THR A 259 13.14 -1.24 -42.53
N ASN A 260 13.11 -2.57 -42.61
CA ASN A 260 14.16 -3.46 -42.09
C ASN A 260 15.47 -3.33 -42.88
N ASP A 261 16.18 -2.20 -42.75
CA ASP A 261 17.48 -2.02 -43.37
C ASP A 261 18.49 -3.00 -42.75
N LYS A 262 18.90 -3.97 -43.57
CA LYS A 262 19.84 -5.03 -43.20
C LYS A 262 21.20 -4.45 -42.78
N ASN A 263 21.61 -3.28 -43.29
CA ASN A 263 22.90 -2.68 -43.00
C ASN A 263 22.99 -2.14 -41.56
N ILE A 264 21.89 -1.63 -41.02
CA ILE A 264 21.79 -1.19 -39.62
C ILE A 264 21.84 -2.40 -38.68
N CYS A 265 21.19 -3.51 -39.06
CA CYS A 265 21.24 -4.77 -38.32
C CYS A 265 22.68 -5.29 -38.19
N VAL A 266 23.47 -5.25 -39.27
CA VAL A 266 24.88 -5.68 -39.26
C VAL A 266 25.75 -4.78 -38.36
N LYS A 267 25.40 -3.50 -38.18
CA LYS A 267 26.19 -2.57 -37.35
C LYS A 267 25.97 -2.75 -35.83
N TYR A 268 24.81 -3.28 -35.42
CA TYR A 268 24.38 -3.25 -34.01
C TYR A 268 23.81 -4.58 -33.46
N CYS A 269 23.35 -5.51 -34.31
CA CYS A 269 22.60 -6.68 -33.87
C CYS A 269 23.40 -7.99 -33.88
N ASP A 270 24.70 -7.98 -34.20
CA ASP A 270 25.55 -9.19 -34.25
C ASP A 270 25.54 -10.00 -32.94
N LYS A 271 25.39 -9.31 -31.80
CA LYS A 271 25.30 -9.93 -30.47
C LYS A 271 23.96 -10.66 -30.23
N ILE A 272 22.96 -10.51 -31.09
CA ILE A 272 21.59 -11.03 -30.90
C ILE A 272 21.28 -12.22 -31.84
N ILE A 273 22.13 -12.46 -32.84
CA ILE A 273 21.94 -13.51 -33.87
C ILE A 273 21.72 -14.91 -33.26
N HIS A 274 22.37 -15.22 -32.14
CA HIS A 274 22.23 -16.52 -31.46
C HIS A 274 20.84 -16.76 -30.84
N LEU A 275 20.07 -15.69 -30.60
CA LEU A 275 18.75 -15.73 -29.95
C LEU A 275 17.60 -15.91 -30.93
N GLU A 276 17.85 -15.72 -32.24
CA GLU A 276 16.86 -15.90 -33.31
C GLU A 276 16.24 -17.30 -33.31
N LYS A 277 17.01 -18.30 -32.87
CA LYS A 277 16.55 -19.69 -32.77
C LYS A 277 15.48 -19.87 -31.69
N LYS A 278 15.49 -19.04 -30.65
CA LYS A 278 14.61 -19.16 -29.48
C LYS A 278 13.46 -18.15 -29.50
N TYR A 279 13.70 -16.93 -29.99
CA TYR A 279 12.68 -15.87 -30.09
C TYR A 279 12.71 -15.28 -31.50
N LYS A 280 11.74 -15.65 -32.34
CA LYS A 280 11.70 -15.16 -33.73
C LYS A 280 11.49 -13.65 -33.81
N ASP A 281 10.76 -13.07 -32.85
CA ASP A 281 10.40 -11.66 -32.86
C ASP A 281 11.51 -10.73 -32.34
N ILE A 282 12.48 -11.25 -31.56
CA ILE A 282 13.56 -10.42 -30.99
C ILE A 282 14.41 -9.77 -32.06
N LYS A 283 14.61 -10.46 -33.19
CA LYS A 283 15.35 -9.95 -34.34
C LYS A 283 14.66 -8.73 -34.93
N ILE A 284 13.35 -8.84 -35.14
CA ILE A 284 12.52 -7.78 -35.72
C ILE A 284 12.52 -6.57 -34.78
N VAL A 285 12.33 -6.80 -33.49
CA VAL A 285 12.40 -5.75 -32.46
C VAL A 285 13.76 -5.07 -32.45
N SER A 286 14.85 -5.83 -32.44
CA SER A 286 16.21 -5.29 -32.40
C SER A 286 16.52 -4.42 -33.63
N ILE A 287 16.11 -4.86 -34.83
CA ILE A 287 16.27 -4.07 -36.06
C ILE A 287 15.51 -2.76 -35.96
N LYS A 288 14.25 -2.81 -35.53
CA LYS A 288 13.39 -1.63 -35.37
C LYS A 288 13.97 -0.64 -34.36
N LEU A 289 14.44 -1.12 -33.21
CA LEU A 289 15.07 -0.28 -32.19
C LEU A 289 16.35 0.39 -32.73
N ALA A 290 17.22 -0.37 -33.38
CA ALA A 290 18.46 0.15 -33.95
C ALA A 290 18.20 1.21 -35.03
N ALA A 291 17.26 0.97 -35.93
CA ALA A 291 16.95 1.88 -37.03
C ALA A 291 16.34 3.19 -36.52
N ASN A 292 15.34 3.11 -35.63
CA ASN A 292 14.69 4.29 -35.08
C ASN A 292 15.63 5.10 -34.18
N LEU A 293 16.51 4.47 -33.40
CA LEU A 293 17.45 5.18 -32.53
C LEU A 293 18.56 5.88 -33.33
N ASP A 294 19.12 5.24 -34.38
CA ASP A 294 20.16 5.83 -35.23
C ASP A 294 19.66 7.09 -35.97
N SER A 295 18.41 7.04 -36.42
CA SER A 295 17.75 8.10 -37.18
C SER A 295 16.94 9.08 -36.33
N LEU A 296 16.79 8.87 -35.01
CA LEU A 296 15.95 9.68 -34.14
C LEU A 296 16.26 11.17 -34.25
N SER A 297 17.54 11.52 -34.38
CA SER A 297 18.00 12.90 -34.52
C SER A 297 17.44 13.65 -35.74
N SER A 298 17.02 12.95 -36.79
CA SER A 298 16.42 13.55 -38.00
C SER A 298 14.89 13.53 -38.00
N MET A 299 14.23 12.92 -36.99
CA MET A 299 12.77 12.80 -36.91
C MET A 299 12.11 14.08 -36.38
N THR A 300 12.29 15.21 -37.08
CA THR A 300 11.76 16.52 -36.66
C THR A 300 10.23 16.61 -36.63
N LYS A 301 9.53 15.69 -37.31
CA LYS A 301 8.07 15.55 -37.25
C LYS A 301 7.56 15.19 -35.86
N ILE A 302 8.39 14.54 -35.02
CA ILE A 302 8.04 14.20 -33.64
C ILE A 302 8.20 15.44 -32.76
N SER A 303 9.40 16.03 -32.78
CA SER A 303 9.68 17.31 -32.14
C SER A 303 10.96 17.91 -32.70
N ALA A 304 11.08 19.24 -32.63
CA ALA A 304 12.34 19.94 -32.84
C ALA A 304 13.33 19.65 -31.69
N ASP A 305 12.82 19.48 -30.46
CA ASP A 305 13.61 19.21 -29.27
C ASP A 305 14.06 17.74 -29.20
N HIS A 306 15.34 17.53 -28.94
CA HIS A 306 15.92 16.18 -28.89
C HIS A 306 15.46 15.39 -27.67
N SER A 307 15.32 16.04 -26.51
CA SER A 307 14.86 15.39 -25.28
C SER A 307 13.43 14.89 -25.44
N GLU A 308 12.57 15.67 -26.11
CA GLU A 308 11.21 15.24 -26.44
C GLU A 308 11.19 14.05 -27.40
N ARG A 309 12.01 14.06 -28.46
CA ARG A 309 12.16 12.89 -29.34
C ARG A 309 12.60 11.64 -28.56
N CYS A 310 13.53 11.79 -27.62
CA CYS A 310 13.94 10.71 -26.74
C CYS A 310 12.78 10.21 -25.86
N SER A 311 11.96 11.10 -25.28
CA SER A 311 10.81 10.67 -24.45
C SER A 311 9.80 9.83 -25.25
N TYR A 312 9.43 10.27 -26.46
CA TYR A 312 8.59 9.48 -27.36
C TYR A 312 9.25 8.14 -27.74
N MET A 313 10.54 8.14 -28.07
CA MET A 313 11.26 6.91 -28.42
C MET A 313 11.33 5.93 -27.25
N ASN A 314 11.52 6.41 -26.02
CA ASN A 314 11.58 5.58 -24.81
C ASN A 314 10.26 4.83 -24.60
N TYR A 315 9.13 5.55 -24.58
CA TYR A 315 7.83 4.92 -24.33
C TYR A 315 7.36 4.02 -25.48
N TRP A 316 7.75 4.35 -26.71
CA TRP A 316 7.57 3.44 -27.85
C TRP A 316 8.37 2.14 -27.69
N THR A 317 9.64 2.28 -27.27
CA THR A 317 10.54 1.16 -27.00
C THR A 317 9.99 0.26 -25.90
N TYR A 318 9.56 0.83 -24.78
CA TYR A 318 8.97 0.10 -23.65
C TYR A 318 7.74 -0.69 -24.06
N ASN A 319 6.84 -0.10 -24.85
CA ASN A 319 5.65 -0.79 -25.36
C ASN A 319 6.01 -2.02 -26.21
N ILE A 320 7.00 -1.88 -27.12
CA ILE A 320 7.47 -3.01 -27.94
C ILE A 320 8.09 -4.11 -27.08
N ILE A 321 8.89 -3.74 -26.08
CA ILE A 321 9.50 -4.69 -25.16
C ILE A 321 8.41 -5.45 -24.39
N MET A 322 7.43 -4.74 -23.81
CA MET A 322 6.32 -5.32 -23.07
C MET A 322 5.52 -6.31 -23.94
N HIS A 323 5.17 -5.93 -25.17
CA HIS A 323 4.48 -6.81 -26.11
C HIS A 323 5.28 -8.08 -26.39
N THR A 324 6.60 -7.95 -26.59
CA THR A 324 7.50 -9.10 -26.81
C THR A 324 7.52 -10.03 -25.60
N LEU A 325 7.63 -9.47 -24.40
CA LEU A 325 7.65 -10.23 -23.14
C LEU A 325 6.31 -10.89 -22.80
N SER A 326 5.19 -10.37 -23.30
CA SER A 326 3.84 -10.92 -23.02
C SER A 326 3.68 -12.37 -23.49
N SER A 327 4.42 -12.77 -24.53
CA SER A 327 4.43 -14.13 -25.07
C SER A 327 5.28 -15.13 -24.28
N ILE A 328 6.03 -14.66 -23.28
CA ILE A 328 6.97 -15.45 -22.49
C ILE A 328 6.35 -15.70 -21.10
N SER A 329 6.24 -16.97 -20.70
CA SER A 329 5.68 -17.34 -19.39
C SER A 329 6.74 -17.41 -18.28
N ASN A 330 7.98 -17.72 -18.61
CA ASN A 330 9.07 -17.88 -17.64
C ASN A 330 9.71 -16.53 -17.26
N ASN A 331 9.82 -16.25 -15.95
CA ASN A 331 10.36 -14.97 -15.47
C ASN A 331 11.88 -14.83 -15.65
N ASP A 332 12.66 -15.90 -15.48
CA ASP A 332 14.12 -15.85 -15.71
C ASP A 332 14.42 -15.55 -17.18
N GLU A 333 13.58 -16.08 -18.06
CA GLU A 333 13.61 -15.85 -19.49
C GLU A 333 13.30 -14.40 -19.87
N LYS A 334 12.29 -13.79 -19.22
CA LYS A 334 12.00 -12.35 -19.35
C LYS A 334 13.17 -11.49 -18.90
N ILE A 335 13.74 -11.79 -17.73
CA ILE A 335 14.89 -11.06 -17.17
C ILE A 335 16.10 -11.16 -18.11
N TYR A 336 16.36 -12.35 -18.66
CA TYR A 336 17.41 -12.56 -19.64
C TYR A 336 17.21 -11.72 -20.89
N LEU A 337 15.98 -11.69 -21.44
CA LEU A 337 15.66 -10.91 -22.64
C LEU A 337 15.78 -9.40 -22.39
N LEU A 338 15.31 -8.91 -21.23
CA LEU A 338 15.46 -7.51 -20.81
C LEU A 338 16.93 -7.08 -20.77
N LYS A 339 17.81 -7.92 -20.19
CA LYS A 339 19.26 -7.65 -20.15
C LYS A 339 19.86 -7.53 -21.55
N ILE A 340 19.45 -8.40 -22.48
CA ILE A 340 19.92 -8.35 -23.86
C ILE A 340 19.47 -7.06 -24.54
N ILE A 341 18.20 -6.70 -24.41
CA ILE A 341 17.65 -5.48 -25.02
C ILE A 341 18.31 -4.23 -24.41
N ASN A 342 18.52 -4.20 -23.10
CA ASN A 342 19.24 -3.11 -22.43
C ASN A 342 20.67 -2.95 -22.98
N ASN A 343 21.39 -4.06 -23.15
CA ASN A 343 22.74 -4.03 -23.74
C ASN A 343 22.72 -3.53 -25.20
N LEU A 344 21.72 -3.91 -25.99
CA LEU A 344 21.55 -3.41 -27.35
C LEU A 344 21.34 -1.88 -27.37
N LEU A 345 20.40 -1.38 -26.56
CA LEU A 345 20.12 0.05 -26.44
C LEU A 345 21.37 0.82 -26.01
N PHE A 346 22.11 0.28 -25.04
CA PHE A 346 23.39 0.84 -24.59
C PHE A 346 24.42 0.88 -25.72
N ASP A 347 24.65 -0.23 -26.43
CA ASP A 347 25.62 -0.33 -27.53
C ASP A 347 25.30 0.65 -28.68
N ILE A 348 24.01 0.79 -29.03
CA ILE A 348 23.59 1.74 -30.06
C ILE A 348 23.87 3.17 -29.59
N ASN A 349 23.39 3.53 -28.40
CA ASN A 349 23.58 4.86 -27.82
C ASN A 349 25.05 5.23 -27.68
N ASP A 350 25.92 4.28 -27.29
CA ASP A 350 27.32 4.56 -27.08
C ASP A 350 28.02 5.04 -28.36
N LYS A 351 27.65 4.43 -29.49
CA LYS A 351 28.14 4.76 -30.84
C LYS A 351 27.58 6.07 -31.41
N LEU A 352 26.54 6.64 -30.80
CA LEU A 352 25.99 7.94 -31.22
C LEU A 352 26.84 9.11 -30.67
N THR A 353 26.84 10.24 -31.36
CA THR A 353 27.41 11.49 -30.83
C THR A 353 26.63 11.94 -29.60
N LYS A 354 27.30 12.61 -28.65
CA LYS A 354 26.68 13.05 -27.37
C LYS A 354 25.32 13.75 -27.53
N GLU A 355 25.22 14.66 -28.49
CA GLU A 355 24.00 15.43 -28.83
C GLU A 355 22.81 14.57 -29.30
N LYS A 356 23.08 13.32 -29.73
CA LYS A 356 22.08 12.39 -30.30
C LYS A 356 21.72 11.25 -29.36
N LYS A 357 22.41 11.10 -28.23
CA LYS A 357 22.15 10.01 -27.27
C LYS A 357 20.81 10.23 -26.57
N CYS A 358 20.12 9.15 -26.23
CA CYS A 358 18.97 9.16 -25.34
C CYS A 358 19.29 8.42 -24.04
N ILE A 359 18.63 8.78 -22.94
CA ILE A 359 18.76 8.08 -21.66
C ILE A 359 17.64 7.06 -21.56
N TYR A 360 17.99 5.79 -21.34
CA TYR A 360 17.04 4.69 -21.12
C TYR A 360 17.20 4.11 -19.73
N TYR A 361 16.07 3.71 -19.13
CA TYR A 361 16.03 3.02 -17.85
C TYR A 361 15.28 1.70 -18.05
N VAL A 362 16.01 0.64 -18.41
CA VAL A 362 15.44 -0.69 -18.58
C VAL A 362 15.52 -1.44 -17.25
N ASP A 363 14.45 -1.36 -16.47
CA ASP A 363 14.22 -2.18 -15.27
C ASP A 363 13.24 -3.34 -15.57
N ASN A 364 12.79 -4.05 -14.53
CA ASN A 364 11.82 -5.15 -14.65
C ASN A 364 10.40 -4.74 -14.21
N ASP A 365 10.14 -3.44 -14.01
CA ASP A 365 8.85 -2.91 -13.54
C ASP A 365 8.00 -2.46 -14.73
N LEU A 366 7.43 -3.45 -15.43
CA LEU A 366 6.64 -3.21 -16.64
C LEU A 366 5.37 -2.39 -16.38
N ASP A 367 4.79 -2.52 -15.19
CA ASP A 367 3.61 -1.74 -14.79
C ASP A 367 3.97 -0.27 -14.67
N LYS A 368 5.13 0.04 -14.07
CA LYS A 368 5.64 1.41 -14.00
C LYS A 368 5.87 2.03 -15.38
N TRP A 369 6.42 1.29 -16.35
CA TRP A 369 6.60 1.84 -17.71
C TRP A 369 5.28 2.23 -18.37
N LYS A 370 4.22 1.47 -18.11
CA LYS A 370 2.88 1.76 -18.59
C LYS A 370 2.33 3.04 -17.96
N GLU A 371 2.40 3.15 -16.64
CA GLU A 371 1.96 4.36 -15.92
C GLU A 371 2.73 5.62 -16.35
N GLU A 372 4.06 5.52 -16.49
CA GLU A 372 4.88 6.63 -16.98
C GLU A 372 4.50 7.04 -18.40
N LYS A 373 4.24 6.07 -19.31
CA LYS A 373 3.75 6.36 -20.66
C LYS A 373 2.39 7.07 -20.62
N ASP A 374 1.46 6.58 -19.80
CA ASP A 374 0.11 7.14 -19.75
C ASP A 374 0.12 8.58 -19.21
N LEU A 375 1.01 8.87 -18.25
CA LEU A 375 1.30 10.23 -17.80
C LEU A 375 1.94 11.09 -18.90
N HIS A 376 2.98 10.58 -19.58
CA HIS A 376 3.61 11.27 -20.71
C HIS A 376 2.55 11.67 -21.77
N ASP A 377 1.73 10.72 -22.19
CA ASP A 377 0.70 10.92 -23.21
C ASP A 377 -0.37 11.90 -22.73
N TYR A 378 -0.76 11.85 -21.46
CA TYR A 378 -1.66 12.84 -20.87
C TYR A 378 -1.11 14.26 -21.00
N PHE A 379 0.13 14.50 -20.58
CA PHE A 379 0.69 15.86 -20.61
C PHE A 379 0.90 16.36 -22.05
N LYS A 380 1.28 15.47 -22.98
CA LYS A 380 1.41 15.84 -24.40
C LYS A 380 0.06 16.15 -25.03
N ASN A 381 -0.96 15.34 -24.77
CA ASN A 381 -2.29 15.51 -25.35
C ASN A 381 -3.20 16.49 -24.57
N TYR A 382 -2.73 17.06 -23.46
CA TYR A 382 -3.55 17.93 -22.59
C TYR A 382 -4.24 19.04 -23.37
N SER A 383 -3.54 19.73 -24.27
CA SER A 383 -4.13 20.84 -25.04
C SER A 383 -5.27 20.39 -25.95
N ASP A 384 -5.19 19.22 -26.55
CA ASP A 384 -6.25 18.69 -27.42
C ASP A 384 -7.45 18.25 -26.59
N ILE A 385 -7.23 17.63 -25.43
CA ILE A 385 -8.28 17.29 -24.47
C ILE A 385 -8.96 18.56 -23.92
N ASP A 386 -8.19 19.60 -23.62
CA ASP A 386 -8.70 20.88 -23.09
C ASP A 386 -9.61 21.60 -24.08
N LYS A 387 -9.29 21.54 -25.38
CA LYS A 387 -10.15 22.07 -26.45
C LYS A 387 -11.49 21.35 -26.48
N ILE A 388 -11.48 20.01 -26.41
CA ILE A 388 -12.70 19.19 -26.39
C ILE A 388 -13.52 19.48 -25.13
N ALA A 389 -12.87 19.60 -23.98
CA ALA A 389 -13.53 19.92 -22.72
C ALA A 389 -14.24 21.29 -22.77
N SER A 390 -13.66 22.25 -23.51
CA SER A 390 -14.24 23.59 -23.66
C SER A 390 -15.55 23.61 -24.45
N ASP A 391 -15.85 22.55 -25.23
CA ASP A 391 -17.12 22.39 -25.94
C ASP A 391 -18.26 21.83 -25.04
N ASN A 392 -18.03 21.73 -23.72
CA ASN A 392 -18.99 21.24 -22.72
C ASN A 392 -19.54 19.83 -22.99
N SER A 393 -18.77 18.97 -23.66
CA SER A 393 -19.19 17.59 -23.93
C SER A 393 -19.17 16.76 -22.65
N LYS A 394 -20.34 16.32 -22.17
CA LYS A 394 -20.42 15.24 -21.17
C LYS A 394 -20.05 13.92 -21.85
N ASN A 395 -18.81 13.50 -21.69
CA ASN A 395 -18.32 12.25 -22.27
C ASN A 395 -17.74 11.36 -21.16
N THR A 396 -18.40 10.21 -20.96
CA THR A 396 -18.05 9.23 -19.93
C THR A 396 -16.63 8.71 -20.08
N ASP A 397 -16.15 8.57 -21.31
CA ASP A 397 -14.86 7.95 -21.61
C ASP A 397 -13.71 8.91 -21.25
N TYR A 398 -13.85 10.20 -21.56
CA TYR A 398 -12.90 11.22 -21.10
C TYR A 398 -12.93 11.36 -19.57
N CYS A 399 -14.09 11.32 -18.95
CA CYS A 399 -14.17 11.37 -17.48
C CYS A 399 -13.51 10.15 -16.81
N ASP A 400 -13.68 8.95 -17.38
CA ASP A 400 -13.00 7.75 -16.91
C ASP A 400 -11.48 7.84 -17.09
N TYR A 401 -11.03 8.36 -18.23
CA TYR A 401 -9.62 8.64 -18.47
C TYR A 401 -9.04 9.64 -17.45
N ILE A 402 -9.72 10.75 -17.19
CA ILE A 402 -9.25 11.76 -16.22
C ILE A 402 -9.22 11.20 -14.80
N ILE A 403 -10.20 10.39 -14.39
CA ILE A 403 -10.17 9.70 -13.08
C ILE A 403 -8.92 8.82 -12.98
N TYR A 404 -8.65 8.04 -14.01
CA TYR A 404 -7.49 7.19 -14.06
C TYR A 404 -6.19 8.00 -13.95
N ILE A 405 -6.01 9.02 -14.79
CA ILE A 405 -4.82 9.87 -14.76
C ILE A 405 -4.67 10.59 -13.41
N ASN A 406 -5.76 11.00 -12.76
CA ASN A 406 -5.70 11.62 -11.44
C ASN A 406 -5.06 10.69 -10.39
N SER A 407 -5.34 9.38 -10.48
CA SER A 407 -4.71 8.39 -9.58
C SER A 407 -3.20 8.25 -9.83
N LEU A 408 -2.77 8.29 -11.10
CA LEU A 408 -1.35 8.31 -11.44
C LEU A 408 -0.69 9.63 -11.01
N TYR A 409 -1.35 10.75 -11.27
CA TYR A 409 -0.85 12.07 -10.88
C TYR A 409 -0.59 12.12 -9.36
N GLU A 410 -1.51 11.60 -8.54
CA GLU A 410 -1.33 11.46 -7.09
C GLU A 410 -0.14 10.59 -6.71
N LYS A 411 0.03 9.44 -7.39
CA LYS A 411 1.13 8.51 -7.15
C LYS A 411 2.51 9.13 -7.42
N TYR A 412 2.64 9.97 -8.46
CA TYR A 412 3.93 10.46 -8.94
C TYR A 412 4.25 11.92 -8.54
N VAL A 413 3.28 12.78 -8.25
CA VAL A 413 3.54 14.21 -7.97
C VAL A 413 4.51 14.42 -6.80
N HIS A 414 4.44 13.56 -5.78
CA HIS A 414 5.29 13.68 -4.57
C HIS A 414 6.73 13.23 -4.77
N SER A 415 6.98 12.28 -5.68
CA SER A 415 8.33 11.82 -6.01
C SER A 415 8.96 12.64 -7.15
N CYS A 416 8.15 13.23 -8.02
CA CYS A 416 8.62 13.95 -9.20
C CYS A 416 8.81 15.45 -8.97
N CYS A 417 8.00 16.08 -8.10
CA CYS A 417 7.94 17.54 -7.99
C CYS A 417 8.45 18.05 -6.65
N THR A 418 9.49 18.87 -6.68
CA THR A 418 9.99 19.61 -5.50
C THR A 418 9.70 21.09 -5.66
N TYR A 419 8.87 21.64 -4.76
CA TYR A 419 8.51 23.06 -4.79
C TYR A 419 9.35 23.88 -3.81
N PHE A 420 9.52 25.15 -4.16
CA PHE A 420 10.15 26.17 -3.35
C PHE A 420 9.24 27.39 -3.32
N PHE A 421 9.23 28.12 -2.21
CA PHE A 421 8.29 29.21 -2.02
C PHE A 421 8.58 30.40 -2.95
N ASN A 422 9.86 30.68 -3.20
CA ASN A 422 10.32 31.82 -4.00
C ASN A 422 11.23 31.41 -5.19
N ASN A 423 11.42 30.11 -5.42
CA ASN A 423 12.28 29.61 -6.49
C ASN A 423 11.47 28.74 -7.46
N PRO A 424 11.95 28.56 -8.70
CA PRO A 424 11.36 27.59 -9.63
C PRO A 424 11.27 26.21 -8.99
N TYR A 425 10.22 25.46 -9.32
CA TYR A 425 10.11 24.07 -8.93
C TYR A 425 11.19 23.24 -9.64
N TRP A 426 11.53 22.12 -9.03
CA TRP A 426 12.36 21.10 -9.65
C TRP A 426 11.50 19.89 -10.00
N ASN A 427 11.74 19.34 -11.20
CA ASN A 427 11.06 18.16 -11.70
C ASN A 427 12.12 17.10 -12.02
N ASP A 428 12.08 15.99 -11.29
CA ASP A 428 13.00 14.86 -11.45
C ASP A 428 12.53 13.89 -12.53
N CYS A 429 11.27 13.99 -12.95
CA CYS A 429 10.59 13.10 -13.89
C CYS A 429 10.24 13.81 -15.22
N LYS A 430 11.09 14.74 -15.69
CA LYS A 430 10.81 15.57 -16.89
C LYS A 430 10.44 14.79 -18.14
N ALA A 431 10.81 13.52 -18.22
CA ALA A 431 10.50 12.65 -19.35
C ALA A 431 9.00 12.32 -19.47
N TYR A 432 8.24 12.33 -18.38
CA TYR A 432 6.82 11.94 -18.38
C TYR A 432 5.91 12.72 -17.44
N PHE A 433 6.45 13.53 -16.53
CA PHE A 433 5.64 14.27 -15.57
C PHE A 433 5.76 15.77 -15.78
N ASN A 434 4.67 16.51 -15.61
CA ASN A 434 4.69 17.97 -15.54
C ASN A 434 4.17 18.45 -14.18
N CYS A 435 4.96 19.28 -13.49
CA CYS A 435 4.66 19.82 -12.17
C CYS A 435 3.89 21.15 -12.20
N GLU A 436 3.56 21.70 -13.37
CA GLU A 436 2.75 22.92 -13.40
C GLU A 436 1.30 22.60 -13.03
N GLU A 437 0.76 23.39 -12.10
CA GLU A 437 -0.58 23.17 -11.53
C GLU A 437 -1.72 23.21 -12.56
N GLN A 438 -1.49 23.85 -13.71
CA GLN A 438 -2.46 23.85 -14.82
C GLN A 438 -2.72 22.44 -15.35
N TYR A 439 -1.75 21.54 -15.30
CA TYR A 439 -1.90 20.15 -15.75
C TYR A 439 -2.50 19.22 -14.69
N ASN A 440 -2.92 19.73 -13.53
CA ASN A 440 -3.64 18.93 -12.55
C ASN A 440 -4.92 18.35 -13.19
N PRO A 441 -5.13 17.01 -13.19
CA PRO A 441 -6.26 16.36 -13.87
C PRO A 441 -7.63 16.86 -13.39
N HIS A 442 -7.70 17.35 -12.16
CA HIS A 442 -8.91 17.99 -11.62
C HIS A 442 -9.40 19.18 -12.48
N ASN A 443 -8.50 19.90 -13.16
CA ASN A 443 -8.88 21.01 -14.02
C ASN A 443 -9.70 20.55 -15.23
N LEU A 444 -9.27 19.45 -15.89
CA LEU A 444 -10.02 18.85 -16.99
C LEU A 444 -11.30 18.17 -16.50
N TYR A 445 -11.27 17.53 -15.33
CA TYR A 445 -12.46 16.95 -14.70
C TYR A 445 -13.60 17.98 -14.54
N LEU A 446 -13.28 19.19 -14.08
CA LEU A 446 -14.24 20.27 -13.95
C LEU A 446 -14.73 20.77 -15.32
N LYS A 447 -13.82 20.99 -16.27
CA LYS A 447 -14.17 21.50 -17.61
C LYS A 447 -15.05 20.51 -18.39
N LEU A 448 -14.82 19.21 -18.24
CA LEU A 448 -15.63 18.14 -18.84
C LEU A 448 -16.99 17.94 -18.14
N ASN A 449 -17.28 18.69 -17.07
CA ASN A 449 -18.48 18.55 -16.26
C ASN A 449 -18.72 17.13 -15.75
N CYS A 450 -17.65 16.40 -15.40
CA CYS A 450 -17.75 15.01 -14.96
C CYS A 450 -18.58 14.85 -13.68
N GLN A 451 -18.59 15.87 -12.80
CA GLN A 451 -19.41 15.90 -11.59
C GLN A 451 -20.93 15.83 -11.86
N GLU A 452 -21.36 16.23 -13.07
CA GLU A 452 -22.77 16.25 -13.48
C GLU A 452 -23.24 14.91 -14.06
N LEU A 453 -22.38 13.89 -14.08
CA LEU A 453 -22.72 12.54 -14.50
C LEU A 453 -23.45 11.78 -13.38
N SER A 454 -24.38 10.92 -13.77
CA SER A 454 -25.26 10.20 -12.83
C SER A 454 -24.52 9.26 -11.88
N SER A 455 -23.41 8.65 -12.34
CA SER A 455 -22.65 7.66 -11.59
C SER A 455 -21.83 8.27 -10.44
N ASP A 456 -21.92 7.67 -9.25
CA ASP A 456 -21.24 8.13 -8.05
C ASP A 456 -19.71 8.07 -8.15
N LYS A 457 -19.16 7.23 -9.05
CA LYS A 457 -17.72 7.17 -9.30
C LYS A 457 -17.16 8.53 -9.74
N PHE A 458 -17.95 9.32 -10.48
CA PHE A 458 -17.52 10.62 -10.96
C PHE A 458 -17.61 11.71 -9.89
N LYS A 459 -18.53 11.60 -8.93
CA LYS A 459 -18.81 12.68 -7.95
C LYS A 459 -17.76 12.82 -6.85
N THR A 460 -16.78 11.92 -6.79
CA THR A 460 -15.88 11.76 -5.63
C THR A 460 -14.43 12.10 -5.93
N LEU A 461 -14.11 12.52 -7.16
CA LEU A 461 -12.74 12.87 -7.53
C LEU A 461 -12.29 14.11 -6.76
N LYS A 462 -11.17 13.98 -6.05
CA LYS A 462 -10.56 15.07 -5.29
C LYS A 462 -9.37 15.62 -6.06
N ARG A 463 -9.17 16.93 -5.98
CA ARG A 463 -7.96 17.59 -6.48
C ARG A 463 -6.76 17.07 -5.72
N VAL A 464 -5.74 16.60 -6.45
CA VAL A 464 -4.47 16.21 -5.87
C VAL A 464 -3.74 17.45 -5.37
N THR A 465 -3.33 17.43 -4.11
CA THR A 465 -2.54 18.51 -3.50
C THR A 465 -1.07 18.37 -3.86
N THR A 466 -0.45 19.45 -4.32
CA THR A 466 0.99 19.47 -4.56
C THR A 466 1.78 19.41 -3.25
N PRO A 467 3.01 18.85 -3.26
CA PRO A 467 3.95 18.92 -2.15
C PRO A 467 4.09 20.33 -1.57
N VAL A 468 4.17 20.42 -0.24
CA VAL A 468 4.50 21.67 0.46
C VAL A 468 5.92 22.08 0.08
N PRO A 469 6.18 23.36 -0.23
CA PRO A 469 7.54 23.81 -0.53
C PRO A 469 8.53 23.44 0.57
N ILE A 470 9.69 22.88 0.20
CA ILE A 470 10.62 22.31 1.18
C ILE A 470 11.26 23.40 2.08
N ASP A 471 11.33 24.63 1.58
CA ASP A 471 11.83 25.81 2.28
C ASP A 471 10.75 26.55 3.10
N TYR A 472 9.49 26.07 3.08
CA TYR A 472 8.37 26.72 3.75
C TYR A 472 8.63 26.98 5.23
N LYS A 473 9.15 25.98 5.96
CA LYS A 473 9.46 26.09 7.39
C LYS A 473 10.54 27.15 7.66
N VAL A 474 11.60 27.16 6.85
CA VAL A 474 12.69 28.13 6.98
C VAL A 474 12.17 29.54 6.71
N ILE A 475 11.35 29.72 5.69
CA ILE A 475 10.75 31.01 5.35
C ILE A 475 9.79 31.49 6.43
N LEU A 476 8.97 30.61 7.00
CA LEU A 476 8.09 30.94 8.11
C LEU A 476 8.89 31.42 9.33
N LEU A 477 9.95 30.70 9.71
CA LEU A 477 10.84 31.09 10.81
C LEU A 477 11.54 32.43 10.54
N THR A 478 12.03 32.66 9.32
CA THR A 478 12.65 33.93 8.93
C THR A 478 11.66 35.10 8.99
N LYS A 479 10.39 34.88 8.58
CA LYS A 479 9.33 35.90 8.68
C LYS A 479 8.91 36.19 10.13
N MET A 480 9.02 35.21 11.03
CA MET A 480 8.76 35.39 12.47
C MET A 480 9.94 36.03 13.23
N SER A 481 11.14 36.09 12.62
CA SER A 481 12.38 36.58 13.23
C SER A 481 12.35 38.01 13.78
N PRO A 482 11.63 39.01 13.21
CA PRO A 482 11.60 40.35 13.82
C PRO A 482 10.98 40.33 15.22
N PHE A 483 10.13 39.34 15.53
CA PHE A 483 9.46 39.21 16.83
C PHE A 483 10.30 38.45 17.87
N PHE A 484 11.21 37.56 17.43
CA PHE A 484 11.97 36.65 18.32
C PHE A 484 13.43 37.07 18.61
N GLN A 485 13.99 38.06 17.90
CA GLN A 485 15.35 38.55 18.21
C GLN A 485 15.50 39.06 19.66
N ASN A 486 14.42 39.55 20.28
CA ASN A 486 14.42 39.99 21.68
C ASN A 486 14.26 38.86 22.71
N ILE A 487 13.74 37.70 22.33
CA ILE A 487 13.43 36.60 23.25
C ILE A 487 14.58 35.57 23.33
N ASN A 488 15.25 35.31 22.21
CA ASN A 488 16.30 34.28 22.14
C ASN A 488 17.61 34.62 22.89
N LEU A 489 17.89 35.90 23.20
CA LEU A 489 19.05 36.28 24.02
C LEU A 489 18.91 35.85 25.49
N ILE A 490 17.67 35.67 25.99
CA ILE A 490 17.39 35.34 27.38
C ILE A 490 17.31 33.81 27.59
N SER A 491 17.00 33.05 26.53
CA SER A 491 16.84 31.59 26.58
C SER A 491 18.10 30.80 26.20
N ASP A 492 19.16 31.45 25.74
CA ASP A 492 20.44 30.79 25.48
C ASP A 492 21.19 30.54 26.81
N PRO A 493 21.58 29.29 27.14
CA PRO A 493 22.26 28.96 28.39
C PRO A 493 23.56 29.74 28.62
N PHE A 494 24.29 30.09 27.55
CA PHE A 494 25.52 30.87 27.64
C PHE A 494 25.25 32.32 28.04
N TYR A 495 24.22 32.94 27.45
CA TYR A 495 23.83 34.32 27.78
C TYR A 495 23.17 34.40 29.17
N MET A 496 22.33 33.43 29.52
CA MET A 496 21.75 33.33 30.87
C MET A 496 22.84 33.19 31.94
N PHE A 497 23.84 32.34 31.71
CA PHE A 497 24.97 32.16 32.63
C PHE A 497 25.86 33.41 32.71
N THR A 498 26.14 34.06 31.58
CA THR A 498 26.93 35.30 31.59
C THR A 498 26.19 36.44 32.28
N PHE A 499 24.88 36.66 32.03
CA PHE A 499 24.11 37.67 32.76
C PHE A 499 24.03 37.41 34.27
N GLY A 500 23.84 36.14 34.68
CA GLY A 500 23.85 35.77 36.09
C GLY A 500 25.20 36.00 36.77
N THR A 501 26.30 35.60 36.11
CA THR A 501 27.65 35.78 36.65
C THR A 501 28.06 37.25 36.73
N PHE A 502 27.77 38.07 35.71
CA PHE A 502 28.04 39.51 35.75
C PHE A 502 27.18 40.24 36.78
N SER A 503 25.93 39.82 36.98
CA SER A 503 25.06 40.39 38.03
C SER A 503 25.61 40.09 39.43
N LEU A 504 26.07 38.86 39.69
CA LEU A 504 26.71 38.50 40.95
C LEU A 504 28.01 39.28 41.18
N LEU A 505 28.85 39.42 40.16
CA LEU A 505 30.08 40.23 40.25
C LEU A 505 29.76 41.71 40.56
N GLY A 506 28.70 42.26 39.94
CA GLY A 506 28.20 43.60 40.24
C GLY A 506 27.77 43.75 41.69
N ILE A 507 27.02 42.78 42.24
CA ILE A 507 26.62 42.76 43.65
C ILE A 507 27.84 42.71 44.57
N PHE A 508 28.82 41.85 44.29
CA PHE A 508 30.05 41.79 45.10
C PHE A 508 30.86 43.09 45.03
N LEU A 509 30.91 43.76 43.87
CA LEU A 509 31.53 45.08 43.72
C LEU A 509 30.82 46.14 44.56
N ILE A 510 29.48 46.18 44.51
CA ILE A 510 28.69 47.10 45.31
C ILE A 510 28.87 46.82 46.81
N LEU A 511 28.82 45.55 47.24
CA LEU A 511 29.07 45.16 48.63
C LEU A 511 30.50 45.50 49.08
N PHE A 512 31.50 45.35 48.21
CA PHE A 512 32.88 45.74 48.50
C PHE A 512 33.01 47.26 48.68
N ILE A 513 32.37 48.05 47.82
CA ILE A 513 32.32 49.52 47.95
C ILE A 513 31.60 49.88 49.24
N LEU A 514 30.43 49.32 49.52
CA LEU A 514 29.69 49.55 50.76
C LEU A 514 30.50 49.11 51.98
N TYR A 515 31.20 47.99 51.97
CA TYR A 515 32.06 47.56 53.07
C TYR A 515 33.23 48.53 53.30
N LYS A 516 33.89 48.97 52.23
CA LYS A 516 35.05 49.86 52.29
C LYS A 516 34.68 51.29 52.68
N PHE A 517 33.49 51.76 52.28
CA PHE A 517 33.04 53.14 52.45
C PHE A 517 31.89 53.32 53.45
N SER A 518 31.33 52.24 54.03
CA SER A 518 30.43 52.33 55.18
C SER A 518 31.22 52.45 56.49
N PRO A 519 30.78 53.28 57.45
CA PRO A 519 31.48 53.49 58.72
C PRO A 519 31.68 52.24 59.60
N ALA A 520 31.06 51.11 59.26
CA ALA A 520 31.11 49.86 60.02
C ALA A 520 32.43 49.07 59.87
N GLY A 521 33.25 49.32 58.85
CA GLY A 521 34.54 48.64 58.63
C GLY A 521 35.66 49.03 59.63
N ARG A 522 35.49 50.12 60.40
CA ARG A 522 36.47 50.59 61.39
C ARG A 522 36.36 49.96 62.78
N ARG A 523 35.38 49.07 63.04
CA ARG A 523 35.19 48.48 64.38
C ARG A 523 35.84 47.11 64.60
N PHE A 524 36.41 46.47 63.58
CA PHE A 524 37.00 45.13 63.69
C PHE A 524 38.54 45.06 63.64
N SER A 525 39.24 46.20 63.70
CA SER A 525 40.72 46.23 63.84
C SER A 525 41.17 46.83 65.18
N LYS A 526 40.84 46.17 66.31
CA LYS A 526 41.59 46.35 67.56
C LYS A 526 42.42 45.09 67.80
N LYS A 527 43.74 45.23 67.65
CA LYS A 527 44.73 44.17 67.82
C LYS A 527 44.76 43.70 69.29
N GLN A 528 44.67 42.39 69.51
CA GLN A 528 45.24 41.73 70.70
C GLN A 528 46.45 40.88 70.26
N PRO A 529 47.54 40.85 71.04
CA PRO A 529 48.80 40.22 70.64
C PRO A 529 48.76 38.68 70.75
N LYS A 530 49.37 38.01 69.75
CA LYS A 530 49.47 36.55 69.64
C LYS A 530 50.67 36.01 70.43
N ASN A 531 50.43 35.12 71.39
CA ASN A 531 51.43 34.13 71.82
C ASN A 531 51.24 32.83 71.02
N LYS A 532 52.34 32.34 70.43
CA LYS A 532 52.40 31.15 69.57
C LYS A 532 52.52 29.87 70.40
N GLN A 533 51.73 28.84 70.09
CA GLN A 533 52.12 27.44 70.27
C GLN A 533 51.74 26.63 69.02
N LYS A 534 52.72 25.89 68.48
CA LYS A 534 52.59 24.91 67.39
C LYS A 534 52.16 23.57 67.99
N ILE A 535 51.21 22.89 67.35
CA ILE A 535 50.98 21.46 67.56
C ILE A 535 50.78 20.79 66.19
N THR A 536 51.69 19.88 65.86
CA THR A 536 51.63 18.89 64.79
C THR A 536 51.16 17.57 65.39
N HIS A 537 50.26 16.84 64.73
CA HIS A 537 50.16 15.38 64.93
C HIS A 537 49.84 14.64 63.63
N ASN A 538 50.65 13.61 63.43
CA ASN A 538 50.64 12.58 62.39
C ASN A 538 49.50 11.58 62.60
N LEU A 539 49.05 10.92 61.52
CA LEU A 539 48.50 9.57 61.59
C LEU A 539 49.09 8.73 60.44
N ASN A 540 49.69 7.61 60.84
CA ASN A 540 50.43 6.63 60.05
C ASN A 540 49.48 5.63 59.35
N GLU A 541 49.80 5.32 58.07
CA GLU A 541 50.04 3.99 57.44
C GLU A 541 49.23 2.73 57.84
N PRO A 542 49.03 1.71 56.96
CA PRO A 542 50.14 1.06 56.24
C PRO A 542 49.91 0.49 54.81
N ASN A 543 51.07 0.32 54.17
CA ASN A 543 51.40 -0.23 52.86
C ASN A 543 51.16 -1.74 52.68
N ARG A 544 51.03 -2.16 51.41
CA ARG A 544 51.68 -3.32 50.74
C ARG A 544 51.26 -3.24 49.25
N GLN A 545 52.08 -3.39 48.23
CA GLN A 545 53.45 -3.88 48.07
C GLN A 545 53.91 -3.42 46.67
N THR A 546 55.09 -2.83 46.55
CA THR A 546 55.75 -2.54 45.26
C THR A 546 57.11 -3.19 45.23
N SER A 547 57.51 -3.80 44.10
CA SER A 547 58.85 -3.68 43.50
C SER A 547 59.16 -4.76 42.42
N PRO A 548 60.16 -4.57 41.53
CA PRO A 548 60.48 -3.34 40.78
C PRO A 548 61.10 -3.57 39.37
N LYS A 549 61.45 -2.45 38.72
CA LYS A 549 62.47 -2.18 37.67
C LYS A 549 61.90 -2.00 36.25
N LYS A 550 62.23 -0.95 35.48
CA LYS A 550 63.30 0.08 35.60
C LYS A 550 62.96 1.25 34.64
N GLU A 551 63.26 2.47 35.12
CA GLU A 551 63.68 3.75 34.47
C GLU A 551 63.47 3.93 32.94
N VAL A 552 63.07 5.09 32.41
CA VAL A 552 63.85 6.35 32.34
C VAL A 552 62.92 7.53 31.93
N ASN A 553 63.34 8.72 32.34
CA ASN A 553 62.70 10.02 32.40
C ASN A 553 62.28 10.71 31.08
N TYR A 554 61.20 11.50 31.15
CA TYR A 554 60.88 12.59 30.23
C TYR A 554 61.37 13.95 30.77
N VAL A 555 62.00 14.74 29.90
CA VAL A 555 62.42 16.13 30.14
C VAL A 555 61.31 17.09 29.70
N ASN A 556 60.97 18.04 30.57
CA ASN A 556 60.09 19.19 30.32
C ASN A 556 60.82 20.32 29.58
N LYS A 557 60.17 20.96 28.58
CA LYS A 557 60.07 22.45 28.56
C LYS A 557 59.02 23.02 27.60
N SER A 558 58.53 24.17 28.06
CA SER A 558 57.45 25.06 27.60
C SER A 558 57.61 25.73 26.23
N SER A 559 56.51 26.28 25.68
CA SER A 559 56.36 27.74 25.46
C SER A 559 54.95 28.12 24.93
N LYS A 560 54.73 29.42 24.72
CA LYS A 560 53.49 30.20 24.82
C LYS A 560 52.58 30.18 23.58
N LYS A 561 51.34 30.63 23.83
CA LYS A 561 50.24 31.01 22.91
C LYS A 561 50.67 31.88 21.73
N GLU A 562 50.19 31.54 20.53
CA GLU A 562 49.87 32.49 19.46
C GLU A 562 48.61 32.05 18.67
N ARG A 563 47.83 33.04 18.21
CA ARG A 563 46.54 32.88 17.50
C ARG A 563 46.78 32.75 15.99
N ILE A 564 46.24 31.70 15.38
CA ILE A 564 46.22 31.54 13.92
C ILE A 564 45.05 32.35 13.34
N ARG A 565 45.33 33.22 12.37
CA ARG A 565 44.34 33.86 11.48
C ARG A 565 44.43 33.18 10.11
N ILE A 566 43.30 32.72 9.57
CA ILE A 566 43.21 32.23 8.20
C ILE A 566 42.27 33.16 7.44
N ALA A 567 42.76 33.71 6.33
CA ALA A 567 41.99 34.47 5.35
C ALA A 567 41.60 33.55 4.18
N TYR A 568 40.43 33.78 3.60
CA TYR A 568 39.97 33.10 2.39
C TYR A 568 40.56 33.78 1.15
N GLN A 569 41.10 32.99 0.22
CA GLN A 569 41.34 33.41 -1.16
C GLN A 569 40.23 32.86 -2.04
N THR A 570 39.66 33.74 -2.86
CA THR A 570 38.81 33.41 -4.00
C THR A 570 39.66 33.03 -5.21
N THR A 571 39.36 31.88 -5.80
CA THR A 571 39.50 31.58 -7.23
C THR A 571 38.40 30.61 -7.61
#